data_AF-A0A9X8ZXU1-F1
#
_entry.id   AF-A0A9X8ZXU1-F1
#
_cell.length_a   1.000
_cell.length_b   1.000
_cell.length_c   1.000
_cell.angle_alpha   90.00
_cell.angle_beta   90.00
_cell.angle_gamma   90.00
#
_symmetry.space_group_name_H-M   'P 1'
#
loop_
_entity.id
_entity.type
_entity.pdbx_description
1 polymer ?
#
loop_
_entity_poly.entity_id
_entity_poly.type
_entity_poly.pdbx_seq_one_letter_code
_entity_poly.pdbx_strand_id
1 'polypeptide(L)' 'SYIETHGTGTQLGDPIEVEALKLAFGKQEPGRVLIGSVKTNIGHLDAAAGVGGFIKTVLALKNKKIPPSLHYNNPN' A
#
# COMPACT_ATOMS: atom_id res chain seq x y z
N SER A 1 -6.35 -8.71 6.59
CA SER A 1 -4.97 -8.82 6.07
C SER A 1 -4.49 -7.49 5.53
N TYR A 2 -3.18 -7.28 5.40
CA TYR A 2 -2.58 -6.01 4.95
C TYR A 2 -1.58 -6.25 3.82
N ILE A 3 -1.57 -5.40 2.80
CA ILE A 3 -0.60 -5.41 1.70
C ILE A 3 0.05 -4.02 1.59
N GLU A 4 1.38 -3.98 1.70
CA GLU A 4 2.19 -2.80 1.40
C GLU A 4 2.44 -2.76 -0.11
N THR A 5 1.86 -1.77 -0.80
CA THR A 5 1.95 -1.65 -2.25
C THR A 5 3.20 -0.89 -2.69
N HIS A 6 3.52 -0.97 -3.98
CA HIS A 6 4.44 -0.03 -4.60
C HIS A 6 3.86 1.38 -4.53
N GLY A 7 2.61 1.59 -4.96
CA GLY A 7 1.83 2.82 -4.73
C GLY A 7 2.62 4.09 -5.00
N THR A 8 3.01 4.30 -6.25
CA THR A 8 3.80 5.45 -6.70
C THR A 8 2.97 6.71 -6.91
N GLY A 9 1.63 6.61 -6.88
CA GLY A 9 0.74 7.73 -7.14
C GLY A 9 0.62 8.04 -8.63
N THR A 10 0.89 7.05 -9.50
CA THR A 10 0.83 7.25 -10.94
C THR A 10 -0.55 6.93 -11.48
N GLN A 11 -1.09 7.79 -12.36
CA GLN A 11 -2.43 7.61 -12.93
C GLN A 11 -2.59 6.28 -13.69
N LEU A 12 -1.51 5.75 -14.24
CA LEU A 12 -1.53 4.48 -14.98
C LEU A 12 -1.10 3.28 -14.11
N GLY A 13 -0.04 3.42 -13.32
CA GLY A 13 0.54 2.31 -12.58
C GLY A 13 -0.32 1.86 -11.40
N ASP A 14 -0.92 2.80 -10.66
CA ASP A 14 -1.70 2.47 -9.47
C ASP A 14 -2.97 1.65 -9.81
N PRO A 15 -3.76 1.99 -10.86
CA PRO A 15 -4.86 1.12 -11.29
C PRO A 15 -4.39 -0.28 -11.70
N ILE A 16 -3.28 -0.40 -12.44
CA ILE A 16 -2.73 -1.70 -12.86
C ILE A 16 -2.32 -2.54 -11.65
N GLU A 17 -1.65 -1.95 -10.68
CA GLU A 17 -1.24 -2.61 -9.44
C GLU A 17 -2.46 -3.15 -8.67
N VAL A 18 -3.51 -2.33 -8.52
CA VAL A 18 -4.73 -2.73 -7.80
C VAL A 18 -5.49 -3.84 -8.53
N GLU A 19 -5.61 -3.77 -9.86
CA GLU A 19 -6.25 -4.84 -10.64
C GLU A 19 -5.46 -6.15 -10.56
N ALA A 20 -4.12 -6.10 -10.61
CA ALA A 20 -3.27 -7.28 -10.43
C ALA A 20 -3.48 -7.93 -9.05
N LEU A 21 -3.60 -7.12 -7.99
CA LEU A 21 -3.92 -7.63 -6.65
C LEU A 21 -5.31 -8.30 -6.60
N LYS A 22 -6.32 -7.71 -7.25
CA LYS A 22 -7.66 -8.33 -7.35
C LYS A 22 -7.62 -9.67 -8.07
N LEU A 23 -6.83 -9.79 -9.13
CA LEU A 23 -6.65 -11.05 -9.85
C LEU A 23 -5.94 -12.11 -9.00
N ALA A 24 -4.85 -11.73 -8.32
CA ALA A 24 -4.04 -12.66 -7.54
C ALA A 24 -4.75 -13.16 -6.27
N PHE A 25 -5.51 -12.28 -5.60
CA PHE A 25 -6.18 -12.61 -4.33
C PHE A 25 -7.68 -12.90 -4.49
N GLY A 26 -8.23 -12.76 -5.69
CA GLY A 26 -9.65 -12.99 -5.98
C GLY A 26 -10.58 -11.98 -5.32
N LYS A 27 -11.89 -12.27 -5.36
CA LYS A 27 -12.92 -11.43 -4.75
C LYS A 27 -12.78 -11.46 -3.23
N GLN A 28 -12.58 -10.29 -2.63
CA GLN A 28 -12.50 -10.11 -1.19
C GLN A 28 -13.72 -9.33 -0.70
N GLU A 29 -14.22 -9.68 0.49
CA GLU A 29 -15.21 -8.86 1.17
C GLU A 29 -14.63 -7.45 1.42
N PRO A 30 -15.43 -6.37 1.24
CA PRO A 30 -14.99 -5.01 1.56
C PRO A 30 -14.39 -4.93 2.96
N GLY A 31 -13.21 -4.32 3.08
CA GLY A 31 -12.50 -4.16 4.35
C GLY A 31 -11.71 -5.40 4.85
N ARG A 32 -11.76 -6.53 4.14
CA ARG A 32 -11.03 -7.76 4.53
C ARG A 32 -9.52 -7.68 4.24
N VAL A 33 -9.16 -7.03 3.15
CA VAL A 33 -7.77 -6.77 2.76
C VAL A 33 -7.57 -5.25 2.70
N LEU A 34 -6.66 -4.76 3.53
CA LEU A 34 -6.26 -3.36 3.58
C LEU A 34 -5.00 -3.19 2.71
N ILE A 35 -4.93 -2.10 1.97
CA ILE A 35 -3.73 -1.72 1.19
C ILE A 35 -3.21 -0.37 1.67
N GLY A 36 -1.91 -0.12 1.49
CA GLY A 36 -1.31 1.19 1.73
C GLY A 36 0.12 1.29 1.20
N SER A 37 0.69 2.49 1.24
CA SER A 37 2.06 2.75 0.76
C SER A 37 2.76 3.78 1.65
N VAL A 38 3.94 3.41 2.15
CA VAL A 38 4.85 4.28 2.92
C VAL A 38 5.29 5.50 2.11
N LYS A 39 5.23 5.43 0.77
CA LYS A 39 5.66 6.54 -0.11
C LYS A 39 4.79 7.77 0.06
N THR A 40 3.54 7.60 0.51
CA THR A 40 2.68 8.74 0.87
C THR A 40 3.20 9.51 2.08
N ASN A 41 3.98 8.87 2.96
CA ASN A 41 4.50 9.48 4.18
C ASN A 41 5.91 10.08 4.00
N ILE A 42 6.76 9.43 3.20
CA ILE A 42 8.20 9.78 3.12
C ILE A 42 8.73 9.93 1.69
N GLY A 43 7.86 9.86 0.68
CA GLY A 43 8.25 9.91 -0.72
C GLY A 43 8.81 8.60 -1.28
N HIS A 44 9.17 8.63 -2.56
CA HIS A 44 9.72 7.49 -3.26
C HIS A 44 11.24 7.39 -3.04
N LEU A 45 11.68 6.38 -2.29
CA LEU A 45 13.08 6.18 -1.93
C LEU A 45 13.89 5.36 -2.96
N ASP A 46 13.37 5.20 -4.18
CA ASP A 46 14.01 4.48 -5.28
C ASP A 46 14.46 3.06 -4.86
N ALA A 47 15.75 2.74 -4.96
CA ALA A 47 16.33 1.47 -4.53
C ALA A 47 15.98 1.08 -3.08
N ALA A 48 15.75 2.06 -2.19
CA ALA A 48 15.38 1.81 -0.80
C ALA A 48 13.86 1.71 -0.57
N ALA A 49 13.03 1.85 -1.60
CA ALA A 49 11.57 1.82 -1.48
C ALA A 49 11.07 0.48 -0.90
N GLY A 50 11.68 -0.64 -1.28
CA GLY A 50 11.32 -1.96 -0.78
C GLY A 50 11.57 -2.13 0.71
N VAL A 51 12.78 -1.79 1.18
CA VAL A 51 13.12 -1.87 2.61
C VAL A 51 12.34 -0.85 3.43
N GLY A 52 12.04 0.34 2.88
CA GLY A 52 11.17 1.33 3.53
C GLY A 52 9.77 0.78 3.80
N GLY A 53 9.14 0.13 2.82
CA GLY A 53 7.84 -0.52 2.96
C GLY A 53 7.87 -1.69 3.95
N PHE A 54 8.94 -2.49 3.92
CA PHE A 54 9.15 -3.57 4.87
C PHE A 54 9.25 -3.07 6.31
N ILE A 55 10.08 -2.05 6.58
CA ILE A 55 10.24 -1.46 7.91
C ILE A 55 8.90 -0.94 8.43
N LYS A 56 8.16 -0.19 7.60
CA LYS A 56 6.83 0.31 7.96
C LYS A 56 5.85 -0.83 8.28
N THR A 57 5.90 -1.93 7.54
CA THR A 57 5.05 -3.11 7.79
C THR A 57 5.40 -3.79 9.12
N VAL A 58 6.69 -3.97 9.41
CA VAL A 58 7.16 -4.52 10.70
C VAL A 58 6.71 -3.62 11.86
N LEU A 59 6.84 -2.30 11.72
CA LEU A 59 6.38 -1.35 12.74
C LEU A 59 4.86 -1.39 12.91
N ALA A 60 4.10 -1.55 11.83
CA ALA A 60 2.64 -1.68 11.90
C ALA A 60 2.20 -2.93 12.68
N LEU A 61 2.88 -4.07 12.46
CA LEU A 61 2.67 -5.31 13.21
C LEU A 61 3.05 -5.14 14.68
N LYS A 62 4.24 -4.60 14.97
CA LYS A 62 4.73 -4.37 16.33
C LYS A 62 3.75 -3.50 17.15
N ASN A 63 3.22 -2.45 16.53
CA ASN A 63 2.31 -1.51 17.20
C ASN A 63 0.83 -1.90 17.05
N LYS A 64 0.52 -3.03 16.39
CA LYS A 64 -0.86 -3.48 16.07
C LYS A 64 -1.73 -2.38 15.44
N LYS A 65 -1.12 -1.51 14.63
CA LYS A 65 -1.77 -0.35 14.03
C LYS A 65 -1.20 -0.09 12.65
N ILE A 66 -2.07 -0.03 11.65
CA ILE A 66 -1.69 0.38 10.29
C ILE A 66 -1.66 1.91 10.28
N PRO A 67 -0.51 2.56 10.01
CA PRO A 67 -0.46 4.01 9.87
C PRO A 67 -1.24 4.44 8.62
N PRO A 68 -1.87 5.63 8.63
CA PRO A 68 -2.67 6.09 7.51
C PRO A 68 -1.80 6.38 6.29
N SER A 69 -2.31 6.01 5.11
CA SER A 69 -1.82 6.57 3.84
C SER A 69 -2.22 8.04 3.77
N LEU A 70 -1.26 8.93 3.51
CA LEU A 70 -1.54 10.36 3.39
C LEU A 70 -2.08 10.72 2.00
N HIS A 71 -2.67 11.91 1.88
CA HIS A 71 -3.17 12.49 0.63
C HIS A 71 -4.29 11.71 -0.09
N TYR A 72 -4.87 10.70 0.57
CA TYR A 72 -6.05 9.99 0.07
C TYR A 72 -7.32 10.79 0.36
N ASN A 73 -8.00 11.26 -0.69
CA ASN A 73 -9.27 11.98 -0.59
C ASN A 73 -10.41 11.20 -1.24
N ASN A 74 -10.18 10.66 -2.42
CA ASN A 74 -11.13 9.88 -3.21
C ASN A 74 -10.43 8.66 -3.80
N PRO A 75 -11.14 7.55 -4.03
CA PRO A 75 -10.61 6.44 -4.83
C PRO A 75 -10.32 6.88 -6.27
N ASN A 76 -9.32 6.25 -6.89
CA ASN A 76 -8.98 6.41 -8.31
C ASN A 76 -10.06 5.84 -9.23
#